data_AF-A0A0F8YLF6-F1
#
_entry.id   AF-A0A0F8YLF6-F1
#
_cell.length_a   1.000
_cell.length_b   1.000
_cell.length_c   1.000
_cell.angle_alpha   90.00
_cell.angle_beta   90.00
_cell.angle_gamma   90.00
#
_symmetry.space_group_name_H-M   'P 1'
#
loop_
_entity.id
_entity.type
_entity.pdbx_description
1 polymer ?
#
loop_
_entity_poly.entity_id
_entity_poly.type
_entity_poly.pdbx_seq_one_letter_code
_entity_poly.pdbx_strand_id
1 'polypeptide(L)'
;LESALGWTLNALPGTDDGIIDAFQPVFEVNQMPYENAAALLYRLIWMTKMYLRAKSGKAWDVIFPQDGDSVDETYYSDHAHWFTEYVEKTILLIPNSIVVLCNQDLNGEWDTASYPLITGTASDAGQITKYTEIVQPFIAGNIRTQGNADNRAAAILTKLKSEILGGKLIVPHDARVELYDKVEIVDRRGFL
;
A
#
# COMPACT_ATOMS: atom_id res chain seq x y z
N LEU A 1 10.06 -29.09 -13.34
CA LEU A 1 8.64 -28.72 -13.56
C LEU A 1 8.30 -27.41 -12.84
N GLU A 2 8.71 -27.26 -11.58
CA GLU A 2 8.64 -25.98 -10.83
C GLU A 2 9.34 -24.81 -11.56
N SER A 3 10.49 -25.07 -12.20
CA SER A 3 11.26 -24.10 -13.00
C SER A 3 10.71 -23.78 -14.39
N ALA A 4 9.69 -24.51 -14.87
CA ALA A 4 9.15 -24.33 -16.23
C ALA A 4 7.86 -23.50 -16.26
N LEU A 5 7.12 -23.46 -15.14
CA LEU A 5 5.80 -22.83 -15.03
C LEU A 5 5.63 -21.97 -13.76
N GLY A 6 6.62 -21.92 -12.87
CA GLY A 6 6.58 -21.11 -11.65
C GLY A 6 7.11 -19.69 -11.84
N TRP A 7 6.59 -18.76 -11.04
CA TRP A 7 7.21 -17.46 -10.80
C TRP A 7 8.01 -17.53 -9.50
N THR A 8 9.17 -16.90 -9.47
CA THR A 8 10.00 -16.82 -8.26
C THR A 8 9.63 -15.54 -7.50
N LEU A 9 9.31 -15.67 -6.21
CA LEU A 9 9.09 -14.54 -5.32
C LEU A 9 10.32 -14.34 -4.43
N ASN A 10 10.97 -13.19 -4.53
CA ASN A 10 12.06 -12.80 -3.65
C ASN A 10 11.46 -12.18 -2.39
N ALA A 11 11.34 -13.00 -1.33
CA ALA A 11 10.48 -12.72 -0.19
C ALA A 11 11.04 -11.74 0.85
N LEU A 12 12.30 -11.30 0.74
CA LEU A 12 12.95 -10.47 1.75
C LEU A 12 13.40 -9.13 1.14
N PRO A 13 12.56 -8.08 1.18
CA PRO A 13 13.08 -6.73 1.19
C PRO A 13 13.96 -6.55 2.44
N GLY A 14 15.04 -5.77 2.35
CA GLY A 14 15.88 -5.46 3.51
C GLY A 14 15.19 -4.59 4.58
N THR A 15 13.95 -4.18 4.32
CA THR A 15 13.14 -3.26 5.13
C THR A 15 11.87 -3.94 5.65
N ASP A 16 11.69 -3.89 6.98
CA ASP A 16 10.52 -4.40 7.70
C ASP A 16 9.35 -3.39 7.60
N ASP A 17 8.15 -3.85 7.22
CA ASP A 17 6.94 -3.03 7.22
C ASP A 17 6.20 -3.03 8.58
N GLY A 18 6.74 -3.75 9.55
CA GLY A 18 6.20 -4.00 10.88
C GLY A 18 4.99 -4.93 10.88
N ILE A 19 4.68 -5.57 9.74
CA ILE A 19 3.50 -6.43 9.56
C ILE A 19 3.94 -7.85 9.25
N ILE A 20 4.77 -8.11 8.24
CA ILE A 20 5.11 -9.48 7.84
C ILE A 20 5.81 -10.27 8.97
N ASP A 21 6.67 -9.61 9.74
CA ASP A 21 7.45 -10.24 10.82
C ASP A 21 6.71 -10.29 12.18
N ALA A 22 5.77 -9.36 12.42
CA ALA A 22 5.07 -9.21 13.70
C ALA A 22 3.61 -9.68 13.67
N PHE A 23 3.00 -9.73 12.50
CA PHE A 23 1.60 -10.06 12.26
C PHE A 23 1.50 -11.16 11.20
N GLN A 24 0.97 -12.32 11.60
CA GLN A 24 0.58 -13.34 10.62
C GLN A 24 -0.88 -13.06 10.22
N PRO A 25 -1.14 -12.42 9.06
CA PRO A 25 -2.50 -12.23 8.61
C PRO A 25 -3.18 -13.58 8.47
N VAL A 26 -4.29 -13.76 9.18
CA VAL A 26 -5.12 -14.94 8.99
C VAL A 26 -5.82 -14.80 7.65
N PHE A 27 -5.56 -15.76 6.76
CA PHE A 27 -5.99 -15.72 5.38
C PHE A 27 -6.79 -16.97 5.03
N GLU A 28 -8.03 -16.78 4.60
CA GLU A 28 -8.84 -17.88 4.08
C GLU A 28 -8.60 -18.04 2.58
N VAL A 29 -8.07 -19.22 2.23
CA VAL A 29 -7.89 -19.67 0.85
C VAL A 29 -9.21 -20.20 0.28
N ASN A 30 -9.45 -19.98 -1.02
CA ASN A 30 -10.60 -20.50 -1.77
C ASN A 30 -11.96 -19.94 -1.31
N GLN A 31 -12.01 -18.68 -0.85
CA GLN A 31 -13.29 -18.02 -0.56
C GLN A 31 -14.09 -17.73 -1.84
N MET A 32 -13.42 -17.57 -2.98
CA MET A 32 -14.06 -17.37 -4.28
C MET A 32 -14.01 -18.67 -5.11
N PRO A 33 -15.07 -19.01 -5.87
CA PRO A 33 -15.00 -20.08 -6.84
C PRO A 33 -13.88 -19.79 -7.85
N TYR A 34 -12.99 -20.76 -8.06
CA TYR A 34 -11.85 -20.65 -9.00
C TYR A 34 -10.83 -19.57 -8.63
N GLU A 35 -10.55 -19.40 -7.34
CA GLU A 35 -9.50 -18.50 -6.89
C GLU A 35 -8.12 -18.91 -7.43
N ASN A 36 -7.45 -18.00 -8.14
CA ASN A 36 -6.13 -18.26 -8.71
C ASN A 36 -5.00 -17.77 -7.78
N ALA A 37 -3.81 -18.33 -7.94
CA ALA A 37 -2.65 -18.01 -7.09
C ALA A 37 -2.29 -16.52 -7.07
N ALA A 38 -2.47 -15.82 -8.19
CA ALA A 38 -2.20 -14.38 -8.27
C ALA A 38 -3.19 -13.56 -7.44
N ALA A 39 -4.47 -13.92 -7.44
CA ALA A 39 -5.50 -13.29 -6.61
C ALA A 39 -5.26 -13.53 -5.12
N LEU A 40 -4.85 -14.74 -4.74
CA LEU A 40 -4.46 -15.07 -3.36
C LEU A 40 -3.27 -14.20 -2.92
N LEU A 41 -2.22 -14.14 -3.74
CA LEU A 41 -1.02 -13.35 -3.45
C LEU A 41 -1.32 -11.85 -3.36
N TYR A 42 -2.18 -11.33 -4.24
CA TYR A 42 -2.58 -9.93 -4.22
C TYR A 42 -3.36 -9.59 -2.95
N ARG A 43 -4.30 -10.44 -2.53
CA ARG A 43 -5.01 -10.27 -1.25
C ARG A 43 -4.06 -10.34 -0.06
N LEU A 44 -3.08 -11.24 -0.08
CA LEU A 44 -2.05 -11.34 0.97
C LEU A 44 -1.25 -10.05 1.09
N ILE A 45 -0.82 -9.48 -0.02
CA ILE A 45 -0.03 -8.23 -0.04
C ILE A 45 -0.88 -7.00 0.26
N TRP A 46 -2.18 -7.06 0.01
CA TRP A 46 -3.10 -6.03 0.46
C TRP A 46 -3.34 -6.03 1.98
N MET A 47 -2.92 -7.09 2.67
CA MET A 47 -2.91 -7.14 4.14
C MET A 47 -1.69 -6.46 4.76
N THR A 48 -0.66 -6.18 3.97
CA THR A 48 0.61 -5.58 4.40
C THR A 48 0.75 -4.15 3.85
N LYS A 49 1.86 -3.46 4.12
CA LYS A 49 2.15 -2.15 3.48
C LYS A 49 2.91 -2.30 2.16
N MET A 50 3.18 -3.53 1.77
CA MET A 50 4.07 -3.87 0.66
C MET A 50 3.32 -3.89 -0.68
N TYR A 51 4.11 -3.96 -1.75
CA TYR A 51 3.68 -4.07 -3.14
C TYR A 51 4.50 -5.13 -3.88
N LEU A 52 3.94 -5.65 -4.98
CA LEU A 52 4.63 -6.56 -5.89
C LEU A 52 5.21 -5.81 -7.07
N ARG A 53 6.52 -5.87 -7.26
CA ARG A 53 7.19 -5.42 -8.49
C ARG A 53 7.54 -6.61 -9.36
N ALA A 54 7.03 -6.60 -10.59
CA ALA A 54 7.48 -7.55 -11.59
C ALA A 54 8.90 -7.19 -12.03
N LYS A 55 9.79 -8.17 -12.06
CA LYS A 55 11.15 -8.07 -12.59
C LYS A 55 11.29 -8.89 -13.86
N SER A 56 12.38 -8.65 -14.59
CA SER A 56 12.74 -9.48 -15.73
C SER A 56 12.91 -10.95 -15.33
N GLY A 57 12.67 -11.88 -16.27
CA GLY A 57 12.89 -13.30 -16.01
C GLY A 57 11.83 -14.00 -15.16
N LYS A 58 10.59 -13.48 -15.10
CA LYS A 58 9.46 -14.06 -14.31
C LYS A 58 9.71 -14.06 -12.79
N ALA A 59 10.47 -13.07 -12.31
CA ALA A 59 10.69 -12.83 -10.89
C ALA A 59 9.77 -11.72 -10.37
N TRP A 60 9.43 -11.80 -9.10
CA TRP A 60 8.71 -10.78 -8.36
C TRP A 60 9.52 -10.37 -7.14
N ASP A 61 9.62 -9.07 -6.92
CA ASP A 61 10.16 -8.50 -5.70
C ASP A 61 9.03 -7.92 -4.84
N VAL A 62 9.15 -8.07 -3.54
CA VAL A 62 8.28 -7.42 -2.56
C VAL A 62 8.95 -6.10 -2.15
N ILE A 63 8.23 -4.99 -2.32
CA ILE A 63 8.75 -3.63 -2.06
C ILE A 63 7.86 -2.90 -1.07
N PHE A 64 8.48 -2.15 -0.16
CA PHE A 64 7.79 -1.20 0.70
C PHE A 64 8.34 0.20 0.46
N PRO A 65 7.64 1.03 -0.35
CA PRO A 65 8.02 2.44 -0.55
C PRO A 65 7.86 3.23 0.76
N GLN A 66 8.90 3.94 1.16
CA GLN A 66 8.93 4.79 2.35
C GLN A 66 9.30 6.24 1.98
N ASP A 67 8.79 7.19 2.78
CA ASP A 67 9.12 8.61 2.59
C ASP A 67 10.63 8.88 2.71
N GLY A 68 11.34 8.05 3.49
CA GLY A 68 12.78 8.12 3.70
C GLY A 68 13.64 7.48 2.62
N ASP A 69 13.04 6.81 1.63
CA ASP A 69 13.80 6.17 0.56
C ASP A 69 14.58 7.21 -0.25
N SER A 70 15.76 6.82 -0.73
CA SER A 70 16.54 7.66 -1.65
C SER A 70 15.76 7.91 -2.94
N VAL A 71 15.94 9.09 -3.52
CA VAL A 71 15.49 9.36 -4.89
C VAL A 71 16.33 8.52 -5.84
N ASP A 72 15.67 7.78 -6.73
CA ASP A 72 16.32 6.94 -7.74
C ASP A 72 16.67 7.76 -8.99
N GLU A 73 15.76 8.64 -9.42
CA GLU A 73 15.96 9.50 -10.59
C GLU A 73 15.34 10.89 -10.37
N THR A 74 16.02 11.94 -10.82
CA THR A 74 15.52 13.32 -10.75
C THR A 74 15.34 13.89 -12.15
N TYR A 75 14.18 14.47 -12.46
CA TYR A 75 13.93 15.15 -13.73
C TYR A 75 13.75 16.67 -13.56
N TYR A 76 14.28 17.43 -14.51
CA TYR A 76 14.38 18.87 -14.46
C TYR A 76 13.61 19.55 -15.60
N SER A 77 13.14 20.76 -15.34
CA SER A 77 12.50 21.58 -16.37
C SER A 77 13.49 22.42 -17.21
N ASP A 78 14.73 22.60 -16.73
CA ASP A 78 15.68 23.61 -17.23
C ASP A 78 17.04 23.05 -17.67
N HIS A 79 17.32 21.76 -17.44
CA HIS A 79 18.59 21.15 -17.87
C HIS A 79 18.45 19.65 -18.17
N ALA A 80 19.58 19.02 -18.56
CA ALA A 80 19.66 17.60 -18.85
C ALA A 80 19.05 16.74 -17.74
N HIS A 81 18.50 15.58 -18.11
CA HIS A 81 17.41 14.92 -17.37
C HIS A 81 16.08 15.68 -17.50
N TRP A 82 15.76 16.14 -18.70
CA TRP A 82 14.60 17.00 -18.89
C TRP A 82 13.28 16.24 -18.93
N PHE A 83 12.20 16.90 -18.50
CA PHE A 83 10.83 16.48 -18.77
C PHE A 83 10.08 17.50 -19.63
N THR A 84 9.15 17.01 -20.44
CA THR A 84 8.33 17.85 -21.33
C THR A 84 7.07 18.33 -20.62
N GLU A 85 6.38 17.41 -19.94
CA GLU A 85 5.12 17.67 -19.26
C GLU A 85 5.16 17.04 -17.87
N TYR A 86 4.70 17.79 -16.87
CA TYR A 86 4.42 17.26 -15.55
C TYR A 86 3.08 17.80 -15.09
N VAL A 87 2.19 16.90 -14.68
CA VAL A 87 0.86 17.24 -14.15
C VAL A 87 0.60 16.40 -12.93
N GLU A 88 0.28 17.05 -11.83
CA GLU A 88 -0.21 16.40 -10.62
C GLU A 88 -1.72 16.56 -10.51
N LYS A 89 -2.38 15.52 -10.01
CA LYS A 89 -3.77 15.54 -9.61
C LYS A 89 -3.89 14.99 -8.21
N THR A 90 -4.58 15.74 -7.37
CA THR A 90 -4.96 15.29 -6.05
C THR A 90 -6.39 14.80 -6.09
N ILE A 91 -6.62 13.57 -5.65
CA ILE A 91 -7.96 13.05 -5.45
C ILE A 91 -8.53 13.69 -4.19
N LEU A 92 -9.67 14.37 -4.33
CA LEU A 92 -10.25 15.22 -3.28
C LEU A 92 -10.96 14.43 -2.17
N LEU A 93 -11.45 13.21 -2.46
CA LEU A 93 -12.34 12.47 -1.57
C LEU A 93 -11.86 11.03 -1.36
N ILE A 94 -10.84 10.87 -0.51
CA ILE A 94 -10.41 9.58 0.00
C ILE A 94 -10.65 9.57 1.53
N PRO A 95 -11.14 8.45 2.10
CA PRO A 95 -11.31 8.35 3.54
C PRO A 95 -10.02 8.64 4.30
N ASN A 96 -10.11 9.54 5.28
CA ASN A 96 -8.97 10.05 6.04
C ASN A 96 -9.03 9.67 7.53
N SER A 97 -10.01 8.86 7.91
CA SER A 97 -10.16 8.23 9.21
C SER A 97 -10.62 6.78 9.02
N ILE A 98 -9.78 5.82 9.43
CA ILE A 98 -10.00 4.39 9.27
C ILE A 98 -10.33 3.78 10.63
N VAL A 99 -11.40 2.99 10.66
CA VAL A 99 -11.80 2.21 11.83
C VAL A 99 -11.87 0.74 11.41
N VAL A 100 -11.13 -0.14 12.08
CA VAL A 100 -11.14 -1.58 11.81
C VAL A 100 -11.80 -2.29 12.98
N LEU A 101 -12.92 -2.97 12.70
CA LEU A 101 -13.66 -3.79 13.66
C LEU A 101 -13.07 -5.19 13.70
N CYS A 102 -12.62 -5.61 14.89
CA CYS A 102 -11.85 -6.83 15.12
C CYS A 102 -12.47 -7.70 16.23
N ASN A 103 -11.96 -8.92 16.36
CA ASN A 103 -12.33 -9.88 17.41
C ASN A 103 -13.76 -10.44 17.33
N GLN A 104 -14.18 -10.86 16.14
CA GLN A 104 -15.47 -11.52 15.92
C GLN A 104 -15.48 -12.94 16.51
N ASP A 105 -16.53 -13.34 17.22
CA ASP A 105 -16.67 -14.71 17.72
C ASP A 105 -16.68 -15.73 16.58
N LEU A 106 -16.39 -17.00 16.89
CA LEU A 106 -16.44 -18.15 15.98
C LEU A 106 -17.82 -18.34 15.34
N ASN A 107 -18.89 -17.89 15.99
CA ASN A 107 -20.25 -17.94 15.45
C ASN A 107 -20.59 -16.73 14.54
N GLY A 108 -19.64 -15.81 14.35
CA GLY A 108 -19.85 -14.58 13.58
C GLY A 108 -20.48 -13.44 14.39
N GLU A 109 -20.69 -13.62 15.70
CA GLU A 109 -21.22 -12.58 16.58
C GLU A 109 -20.15 -11.57 16.99
N TRP A 110 -20.57 -10.34 17.24
CA TRP A 110 -19.70 -9.23 17.65
C TRP A 110 -20.00 -8.83 19.09
N ASP A 111 -18.95 -8.41 19.81
CA ASP A 111 -19.04 -7.85 21.16
C ASP A 111 -19.70 -8.78 22.20
N THR A 112 -19.20 -10.02 22.26
CA THR A 112 -19.67 -11.01 23.26
C THR A 112 -18.81 -10.96 24.52
N ALA A 113 -19.30 -11.52 25.63
CA ALA A 113 -18.56 -11.52 26.90
C ALA A 113 -17.18 -12.20 26.80
N SER A 114 -17.03 -13.19 25.90
CA SER A 114 -15.76 -13.88 25.66
C SER A 114 -14.93 -13.27 24.53
N TYR A 115 -15.56 -12.48 23.66
CA TYR A 115 -14.93 -11.80 22.53
C TYR A 115 -15.40 -10.33 22.49
N PRO A 116 -14.88 -9.48 23.39
CA PRO A 116 -15.22 -8.06 23.40
C PRO A 116 -14.72 -7.41 22.11
N LEU A 117 -15.48 -6.45 21.57
CA LEU A 117 -15.11 -5.76 20.34
C LEU A 117 -13.75 -5.06 20.50
N ILE A 118 -12.84 -5.32 19.57
CA ILE A 118 -11.57 -4.61 19.44
C ILE A 118 -11.68 -3.67 18.25
N THR A 119 -11.27 -2.41 18.42
CA THR A 119 -11.26 -1.43 17.32
C THR A 119 -9.86 -0.88 17.11
N GLY A 120 -9.33 -1.03 15.90
CA GLY A 120 -8.11 -0.34 15.48
C GLY A 120 -8.45 0.96 14.77
N THR A 121 -7.71 2.03 15.01
CA THR A 121 -7.97 3.31 14.35
C THR A 121 -6.69 3.95 13.78
N ALA A 122 -6.85 4.63 12.66
CA ALA A 122 -5.77 5.42 12.06
C ALA A 122 -6.38 6.63 11.32
N SER A 123 -5.78 7.81 11.46
CA SER A 123 -6.30 9.02 10.81
C SER A 123 -5.21 9.92 10.24
N ASP A 124 -5.60 10.75 9.27
CA ASP A 124 -4.76 11.80 8.68
C ASP A 124 -5.24 13.18 9.11
N ALA A 125 -4.63 13.72 10.17
CA ALA A 125 -4.97 15.04 10.70
C ALA A 125 -4.81 16.17 9.66
N GLY A 126 -3.86 16.05 8.72
CA GLY A 126 -3.62 17.04 7.68
C GLY A 126 -4.75 17.10 6.65
N GLN A 127 -5.23 15.93 6.21
CA GLN A 127 -6.40 15.84 5.32
C GLN A 127 -7.70 16.22 6.02
N ILE A 128 -7.88 15.83 7.29
CA ILE A 128 -9.05 16.21 8.11
C ILE A 128 -9.15 17.73 8.24
N THR A 129 -8.02 18.40 8.49
CA THR A 129 -7.98 19.87 8.60
C THR A 129 -8.36 20.56 7.28
N LYS A 130 -8.02 19.98 6.13
CA LYS A 130 -8.27 20.59 4.80
C LYS A 130 -9.71 20.42 4.32
N TYR A 131 -10.35 19.28 4.59
CA TYR A 131 -11.64 18.94 3.98
C TYR A 131 -12.74 18.69 5.02
N THR A 132 -12.55 17.70 5.89
CA THR A 132 -13.32 17.34 7.09
C THR A 132 -12.98 15.86 7.40
N GLU A 133 -13.47 15.30 8.51
CA GLU A 133 -13.33 13.88 8.78
C GLU A 133 -14.27 13.03 7.90
N ILE A 134 -13.68 12.06 7.21
CA ILE A 134 -14.37 11.06 6.39
C ILE A 134 -13.97 9.68 6.92
N VAL A 135 -14.87 9.09 7.68
CA VAL A 135 -14.66 7.79 8.34
C VAL A 135 -15.04 6.64 7.41
N GLN A 136 -14.16 5.65 7.29
CA GLN A 136 -14.47 4.38 6.64
C GLN A 136 -14.25 3.20 7.59
N PRO A 137 -15.30 2.42 7.89
CA PRO A 137 -15.18 1.19 8.66
C PRO A 137 -14.73 0.01 7.79
N PHE A 138 -13.88 -0.85 8.36
CA PHE A 138 -13.43 -2.11 7.79
C PHE A 138 -13.66 -3.25 8.79
N ILE A 139 -13.86 -4.46 8.29
CA ILE A 139 -14.08 -5.65 9.12
C ILE A 139 -12.86 -6.57 9.02
N ALA A 140 -12.33 -6.97 10.18
CA ALA A 140 -11.23 -7.92 10.32
C ALA A 140 -11.45 -8.80 11.56
N GLY A 141 -12.52 -9.61 11.55
CA GLY A 141 -12.96 -10.40 12.70
C GLY A 141 -11.93 -11.40 13.24
N ASN A 142 -10.97 -11.79 12.42
CA ASN A 142 -9.88 -12.70 12.75
C ASN A 142 -8.73 -12.07 13.56
N ILE A 143 -8.69 -10.74 13.70
CA ILE A 143 -7.69 -10.04 14.51
C ILE A 143 -8.09 -10.09 15.99
N ARG A 144 -7.19 -10.61 16.84
CA ARG A 144 -7.45 -10.89 18.27
C ARG A 144 -6.75 -9.96 19.27
N THR A 145 -5.92 -9.04 18.79
CA THR A 145 -5.14 -8.14 19.66
C THR A 145 -5.27 -6.69 19.21
N GLN A 146 -5.20 -5.76 20.16
CA GLN A 146 -5.28 -4.32 19.89
C GLN A 146 -4.17 -3.85 18.95
N GLY A 147 -2.91 -4.22 19.22
CA GLY A 147 -1.78 -3.80 18.39
C GLY A 147 -1.90 -4.24 16.92
N ASN A 148 -2.46 -5.42 16.67
CA ASN A 148 -2.71 -5.89 15.30
C ASN A 148 -3.87 -5.14 14.63
N ALA A 149 -4.88 -4.73 15.40
CA ALA A 149 -5.97 -3.91 14.89
C ALA A 149 -5.46 -2.52 14.46
N ASP A 150 -4.61 -1.90 15.27
CA ASP A 150 -4.00 -0.60 14.98
C ASP A 150 -3.06 -0.69 13.77
N ASN A 151 -2.23 -1.75 13.69
CA ASN A 151 -1.37 -2.01 12.53
C ASN A 151 -2.18 -2.19 11.23
N ARG A 152 -3.32 -2.87 11.30
CA ARG A 152 -4.21 -3.05 10.15
C ARG A 152 -4.83 -1.73 9.71
N ALA A 153 -5.30 -0.91 10.65
CA ALA A 153 -5.84 0.41 10.35
C ALA A 153 -4.78 1.31 9.69
N ALA A 154 -3.55 1.28 10.21
CA ALA A 154 -2.42 2.02 9.65
C ALA A 154 -2.08 1.56 8.23
N ALA A 155 -2.05 0.25 7.96
CA ALA A 155 -1.75 -0.27 6.62
C ALA A 155 -2.78 0.19 5.56
N ILE A 156 -4.06 0.14 5.91
CA ILE A 156 -5.14 0.61 5.02
C ILE A 156 -4.99 2.10 4.75
N LEU A 157 -4.80 2.89 5.81
CA LEU A 157 -4.61 4.34 5.67
C LEU A 157 -3.37 4.68 4.83
N THR A 158 -2.25 3.99 5.01
CA THR A 158 -1.03 4.20 4.19
C THR A 158 -1.31 3.98 2.71
N LYS A 159 -1.99 2.88 2.34
CA LYS A 159 -2.31 2.62 0.91
C LYS A 159 -3.25 3.68 0.35
N LEU A 160 -4.29 4.07 1.09
CA LEU A 160 -5.20 5.13 0.68
C LEU A 160 -4.49 6.48 0.53
N LYS A 161 -3.53 6.79 1.41
CA LYS A 161 -2.70 8.00 1.27
C LYS A 161 -1.86 7.98 0.01
N SER A 162 -1.28 6.83 -0.34
CA SER A 162 -0.53 6.68 -1.60
C SER A 162 -1.39 6.90 -2.84
N GLU A 163 -2.70 6.70 -2.75
CA GLU A 163 -3.64 6.94 -3.86
C GLU A 163 -4.10 8.40 -3.98
N ILE A 164 -3.83 9.25 -2.97
CA ILE A 164 -4.27 10.66 -2.97
C ILE A 164 -3.62 11.46 -4.10
N LEU A 165 -2.33 11.23 -4.37
CA LEU A 165 -1.59 11.99 -5.37
C LEU A 165 -1.30 11.11 -6.59
N GLY A 166 -1.85 11.52 -7.73
CA GLY A 166 -1.51 10.96 -9.03
C GLY A 166 -0.69 11.95 -9.85
N GLY A 167 0.55 11.61 -10.15
CA GLY A 167 1.41 12.37 -11.06
C GLY A 167 1.45 11.74 -12.46
N LYS A 168 1.52 12.58 -13.50
CA LYS A 168 1.87 12.19 -14.87
C LYS A 168 3.10 12.97 -15.29
N LEU A 169 4.15 12.24 -15.65
CA LEU A 169 5.39 12.76 -16.20
C LEU A 169 5.57 12.29 -17.64
N ILE A 170 5.95 13.20 -18.55
CA ILE A 170 6.40 12.85 -19.90
C ILE A 170 7.87 13.23 -20.03
N VAL A 171 8.71 12.23 -20.27
CA VAL A 171 10.16 12.35 -20.50
C VAL A 171 10.53 11.71 -21.84
N PRO A 172 11.67 12.08 -22.44
CA PRO A 172 12.30 11.23 -23.46
C PRO A 172 12.52 9.83 -22.92
N HIS A 173 12.61 8.86 -23.82
CA HIS A 173 12.82 7.48 -23.41
C HIS A 173 14.05 7.35 -22.50
N ASP A 174 13.81 6.88 -21.28
CA ASP A 174 14.82 6.58 -20.28
C ASP A 174 14.66 5.11 -19.89
N ALA A 175 15.73 4.34 -20.04
CA ALA A 175 15.73 2.91 -19.76
C ALA A 175 16.05 2.58 -18.30
N ARG A 176 16.34 3.58 -17.46
CA ARG A 176 16.72 3.37 -16.06
C ARG A 176 15.52 3.35 -15.10
N VAL A 177 14.47 4.13 -15.40
CA VAL A 177 13.27 4.20 -14.56
C VAL A 177 12.48 2.90 -14.66
N GLU A 178 12.23 2.31 -13.51
CA GLU A 178 11.40 1.13 -13.34
C GLU A 178 10.18 1.41 -12.43
N LEU A 179 9.26 0.44 -12.36
CA LEU A 179 8.06 0.54 -11.52
C LEU A 179 8.42 0.56 -10.02
N TYR A 180 7.84 1.48 -9.26
CA TYR A 180 8.12 1.75 -7.84
C TYR A 180 9.46 2.44 -7.52
N ASP A 181 10.18 2.94 -8.54
CA ASP A 181 11.30 3.84 -8.28
C ASP A 181 10.79 5.21 -7.80
N LYS A 182 11.52 5.83 -6.88
CA LYS A 182 11.21 7.15 -6.34
C LYS A 182 11.78 8.21 -7.27
N VAL A 183 10.87 8.90 -7.97
CA VAL A 183 11.23 9.95 -8.93
C VAL A 183 11.01 11.33 -8.32
N GLU A 184 12.01 12.20 -8.40
CA GLU A 184 11.92 13.61 -7.99
C GLU A 184 11.77 14.52 -9.21
N ILE A 185 10.85 15.50 -9.13
CA ILE A 185 10.62 16.47 -10.21
C ILE A 185 10.99 17.87 -9.74
N VAL A 186 11.88 18.52 -10.48
CA VAL A 186 12.34 19.88 -10.23
C VAL A 186 11.85 20.80 -11.35
N ASP A 187 10.69 21.42 -11.11
CA ASP A 187 10.11 22.41 -12.03
C ASP A 187 10.47 23.84 -11.59
N ARG A 188 11.16 24.57 -12.47
CA ARG A 188 11.50 25.99 -12.32
C ARG A 188 10.65 26.88 -13.22
N ARG A 189 9.74 26.31 -14.03
CA ARG A 189 8.82 27.06 -14.89
C ARG A 189 7.72 27.67 -14.02
N GLY A 190 7.89 28.94 -13.65
CA GLY A 190 6.95 29.65 -12.78
C GLY A 190 7.61 30.53 -11.70
N PHE A 191 8.94 30.47 -11.56
CA PHE A 191 9.69 31.45 -10.77
C PHE A 191 10.12 32.62 -11.66
N LEU A 192 9.31 33.70 -11.63
CA LEU A 192 9.69 35.08 -11.93
C LEU A 192 9.43 35.92 -10.69
#